data_AF-M1F868-F1
#
_entry.id   AF-M1F868-F1
#
_cell.length_a   1.000
_cell.length_b   1.000
_cell.length_c   1.000
_cell.angle_alpha   90.00
_cell.angle_beta   90.00
_cell.angle_gamma   90.00
#
_symmetry.space_group_name_H-M   'P 1'
#
loop_
_entity.id
_entity.type
_entity.pdbx_description
1 polymer ?
#
loop_
_entity_poly.entity_id
_entity_poly.type
_entity_poly.pdbx_seq_one_letter_code
_entity_poly.pdbx_strand_id
1 'polypeptide(L)'
;MDALLAELMLWGSAQDYRWFSLGAAPFSGIENRQLAPLWNRIGGFVYEHGEHFYNFEGLRAFKEKFDPKWSPIYLATPGGLAAPKILNEVNMLISGGFRRLMK
;
A
#
# COMPACT_ATOMS: atom_id res chain seq x y z
N MET A 1 14.88 8.28 -9.95
CA MET A 1 13.43 8.03 -10.06
C MET A 1 12.65 9.33 -10.28
N ASP A 2 12.95 10.40 -9.54
CA ASP A 2 12.23 11.68 -9.62
C ASP A 2 12.19 12.25 -11.05
N ALA A 3 13.35 12.33 -11.71
CA ALA A 3 13.45 12.80 -13.10
C ALA A 3 12.61 11.96 -14.07
N LEU A 4 12.65 10.62 -13.95
CA LEU A 4 11.85 9.73 -14.81
C LEU A 4 10.35 10.01 -14.67
N LEU A 5 9.86 10.14 -13.43
CA LEU A 5 8.44 10.42 -13.19
C LEU A 5 8.05 11.82 -13.70
N ALA A 6 8.91 12.82 -13.51
CA ALA A 6 8.68 14.17 -14.03
C ALA A 6 8.61 14.20 -15.56
N GLU A 7 9.55 13.53 -16.25
CA GLU A 7 9.54 13.43 -17.71
C GLU A 7 8.28 12.70 -18.23
N LEU A 8 7.83 11.65 -17.55
CA LEU A 8 6.60 10.94 -17.91
C LEU A 8 5.34 11.81 -17.72
N MET A 9 5.29 12.63 -16.67
CA MET A 9 4.19 13.58 -16.44
C MET A 9 4.18 14.68 -17.51
N LEU A 10 5.34 15.25 -17.84
CA LEU A 10 5.48 16.27 -18.88
C LEU A 10 5.09 15.71 -20.25
N TRP A 11 5.58 14.52 -20.57
CA TRP A 11 5.19 13.81 -21.78
C TRP A 11 3.68 13.57 -21.82
N GLY A 12 3.09 13.05 -20.75
CA GLY A 12 1.65 12.81 -20.67
C GLY A 12 0.82 14.08 -20.86
N SER A 13 1.26 15.19 -20.26
CA SER A 13 0.64 16.50 -20.45
C SER A 13 0.71 16.97 -21.91
N ALA A 14 1.82 16.73 -22.60
CA ALA A 14 1.97 17.04 -24.02
C ALA A 14 1.13 16.14 -24.94
N GLN A 15 0.57 15.05 -24.41
CA GLN A 15 -0.35 14.14 -25.10
C GLN A 15 -1.81 14.35 -24.64
N ASP A 16 -2.13 15.47 -23.99
CA ASP A 16 -3.46 15.82 -23.48
C ASP A 16 -4.03 14.88 -22.40
N TYR A 17 -3.19 14.10 -21.70
CA TYR A 17 -3.65 13.34 -20.53
C TYR A 17 -3.94 14.27 -19.35
N ARG A 18 -5.11 14.11 -18.75
CA ARG A 18 -5.57 14.93 -17.61
C ARG A 18 -5.02 14.48 -16.25
N TRP A 19 -4.66 13.20 -16.12
CA TRP A 19 -4.26 12.60 -14.85
C TRP A 19 -3.04 11.69 -15.03
N PHE A 20 -2.13 11.77 -14.08
CA PHE A 20 -1.01 10.83 -13.94
C PHE A 20 -1.15 10.08 -12.61
N SER A 21 -1.21 8.75 -12.65
CA SER A 21 -1.29 7.94 -11.44
C SER A 21 0.10 7.60 -10.92
N LEU A 22 0.41 8.05 -9.70
CA LEU A 22 1.63 7.66 -8.97
C LEU A 22 1.52 6.27 -8.31
N GLY A 23 0.37 5.60 -8.46
CA GLY A 23 0.05 4.34 -7.78
C GLY A 23 -0.19 4.50 -6.27
N ALA A 24 -0.61 3.41 -5.62
CA ALA A 24 -0.94 3.40 -4.20
C ALA A 24 0.29 3.60 -3.29
N ALA A 25 0.09 4.24 -2.13
CA ALA A 25 1.03 4.22 -1.00
C ALA A 25 0.35 3.52 0.18
N PRO A 26 0.33 2.17 0.20
CA PRO A 26 -0.41 1.42 1.20
C PRO A 26 0.11 1.76 2.60
N PHE A 27 -0.80 1.79 3.57
CA PHE A 27 -0.50 1.93 5.01
C PHE A 27 0.18 3.24 5.47
N SER A 28 0.52 4.14 4.56
CA SER A 28 1.21 5.42 4.80
C SER A 28 0.44 6.49 5.59
N GLY A 29 -0.71 6.13 6.18
CA GLY A 29 -1.55 7.00 7.00
C GLY A 29 -2.28 6.26 8.11
N ILE A 30 -1.82 5.06 8.48
CA ILE A 30 -2.31 4.39 9.69
C ILE A 30 -1.63 5.06 10.89
N GLU A 31 -2.24 6.13 11.38
CA GLU A 31 -2.00 6.56 12.75
C GLU A 31 -2.59 5.50 13.71
N ASN A 32 -1.81 5.14 14.74
CA ASN A 32 -2.26 4.30 15.85
C ASN A 32 -3.42 4.98 16.61
N ARG A 33 -4.64 4.88 16.08
CA ARG A 33 -5.84 5.31 16.80
C ARG A 33 -6.16 4.25 17.85
N GLN A 34 -6.16 4.69 19.10
CA GLN A 34 -6.29 3.91 20.34
C GLN A 34 -7.60 3.09 20.50
N LEU A 35 -8.49 3.06 19.49
CA LEU A 35 -9.86 2.51 19.60
C LEU A 35 -10.20 1.46 18.54
N ALA A 36 -9.25 0.64 18.08
CA ALA A 36 -9.56 -0.41 17.12
C ALA A 36 -9.36 -1.83 17.69
N PRO A 37 -10.44 -2.54 18.07
CA PRO A 37 -10.39 -3.91 18.61
C PRO A 37 -9.82 -4.95 17.62
N LEU A 38 -9.67 -4.60 16.34
CA LEU A 38 -9.16 -5.48 15.28
C LEU A 38 -7.66 -5.29 15.01
N TRP A 39 -7.09 -4.14 15.35
CA TRP A 39 -5.67 -3.83 15.13
C TRP A 39 -4.74 -4.55 16.11
N ASN A 40 -5.21 -4.86 17.33
CA ASN A 40 -4.39 -5.59 18.32
C ASN A 40 -4.03 -7.02 17.88
N ARG A 41 -4.91 -7.72 17.15
CA ARG A 41 -4.62 -9.07 16.64
C ARG A 41 -3.75 -9.05 15.38
N ILE A 42 -3.89 -8.02 14.56
CA ILE A 42 -3.04 -7.82 13.38
C ILE A 42 -1.63 -7.38 13.83
N GLY A 43 -1.52 -6.51 14.82
CA GLY A 43 -0.25 -6.10 15.42
C GLY A 43 0.57 -7.27 15.96
N GLY A 44 -0.08 -8.24 16.63
CA GLY A 44 0.61 -9.46 17.11
C GLY A 44 1.18 -10.31 15.97
N PHE A 45 0.43 -10.50 14.88
CA PHE A 45 0.87 -11.31 13.74
C PHE A 45 1.95 -10.61 12.90
N VAL A 46 1.86 -9.28 12.77
CA VAL A 46 2.84 -8.45 12.07
C VAL A 46 4.13 -8.32 12.89
N TYR A 47 4.05 -8.30 14.22
CA TYR A 47 5.23 -8.26 15.11
C TYR A 47 5.97 -9.60 15.15
N GLU A 48 5.27 -10.74 15.10
CA GLU A 48 5.90 -12.07 15.06
C GLU A 48 6.59 -12.41 13.73
N HIS A 49 6.27 -11.72 12.62
CA HIS A 49 6.75 -12.07 11.28
C HIS A 49 7.37 -10.90 10.47
N GLY A 50 7.50 -9.70 11.04
CA GLY A 50 7.74 -8.45 10.30
C GLY A 50 9.02 -7.69 10.66
N GLU A 51 10.20 -8.27 10.47
CA GLU A 51 11.50 -7.56 10.53
C GLU A 51 11.70 -6.55 9.38
N HIS A 52 10.69 -6.29 8.54
CA HIS A 52 10.74 -5.26 7.51
C HIS A 52 9.39 -4.56 7.36
N PHE A 53 9.05 -3.70 8.31
CA PHE A 53 8.21 -2.55 7.98
C PHE A 53 9.01 -1.70 6.98
N TYR A 54 8.85 -2.01 5.70
CA TYR A 54 9.29 -1.15 4.60
C TYR A 54 8.84 0.28 4.92
N ASN A 55 9.71 1.26 4.69
CA ASN A 55 9.48 2.67 4.94
C ASN A 55 8.29 3.23 4.09
N PHE A 56 7.06 2.82 4.37
CA PHE A 56 5.85 3.25 3.65
C PHE A 56 5.56 4.74 3.86
N GLU A 57 6.02 5.30 4.98
CA GLU A 57 6.12 6.74 5.20
C GLU A 57 7.04 7.39 4.14
N GLY A 58 8.19 6.78 3.86
CA GLY A 58 9.12 7.23 2.81
C GLY A 58 8.52 7.16 1.41
N LEU A 59 7.68 6.16 1.11
CA LEU A 59 7.00 6.06 -0.19
C LEU A 59 5.93 7.15 -0.38
N ARG A 60 5.16 7.46 0.66
CA ARG A 60 4.20 8.57 0.62
C ARG A 60 4.92 9.91 0.52
N ALA A 61 5.93 10.14 1.36
CA ALA A 61 6.76 11.34 1.32
C ALA A 61 7.45 11.53 -0.04
N PHE A 62 7.91 10.44 -0.66
CA PHE A 62 8.46 10.46 -2.01
C PHE A 62 7.45 10.96 -3.04
N LYS A 63 6.19 10.50 -2.97
CA LYS A 63 5.11 10.89 -3.89
C LYS A 63 4.60 12.30 -3.62
N GLU A 64 4.64 12.76 -2.36
CA GLU A 64 4.19 14.09 -1.95
C GLU A 64 4.91 15.23 -2.67
N LYS A 65 6.16 15.00 -3.09
CA LYS A 65 6.96 15.95 -3.89
C LYS A 65 6.29 16.41 -5.19
N PHE A 66 5.35 15.62 -5.70
CA PHE A 66 4.62 15.89 -6.95
C PHE A 66 3.23 16.50 -6.72
N ASP A 67 2.91 16.89 -5.48
CA ASP A 67 1.61 17.44 -5.05
C ASP A 67 0.39 16.64 -5.56
N PRO A 68 0.32 15.32 -5.31
CA PRO A 68 -0.76 14.49 -5.82
C PRO A 68 -2.06 14.68 -5.04
N LYS A 69 -3.18 14.46 -5.73
CA LYS A 69 -4.48 14.29 -5.05
C LYS A 69 -4.60 12.87 -4.50
N TRP A 70 -4.64 12.73 -3.17
CA TRP A 70 -4.81 11.45 -2.51
C TRP A 70 -6.28 10.99 -2.50
N SER A 71 -6.51 9.75 -2.91
CA SER A 71 -7.81 9.07 -2.82
C SER A 71 -7.68 7.74 -2.07
N PRO A 72 -8.62 7.41 -1.16
CA PRO A 72 -8.57 6.15 -0.45
C PRO A 72 -8.84 4.96 -1.38
N ILE A 73 -8.21 3.83 -1.09
CA ILE A 73 -8.45 2.54 -1.74
C ILE A 73 -8.93 1.56 -0.67
N TYR A 74 -10.06 0.89 -0.95
CA TYR A 74 -10.69 -0.03 -0.01
C TYR A 74 -10.67 -1.46 -0.53
N LEU A 75 -10.58 -2.41 0.39
CA LEU A 75 -10.78 -3.82 0.12
C LEU A 75 -12.20 -4.21 0.55
N ALA A 76 -13.06 -4.55 -0.41
CA ALA A 76 -14.40 -5.03 -0.12
C ALA A 76 -14.33 -6.50 0.32
N THR A 77 -14.83 -6.80 1.53
CA THR A 77 -14.86 -8.15 2.10
C THR A 77 -16.17 -8.40 2.84
N PRO A 78 -16.61 -9.66 2.96
CA PRO A 78 -17.61 -10.03 3.96
C PRO A 78 -17.12 -9.62 5.36
N GLY A 79 -18.04 -9.16 6.21
CA GLY A 79 -17.71 -8.76 7.58
C GLY A 79 -17.24 -9.92 8.47
N GLY A 80 -16.79 -9.57 9.69
CA GLY A 80 -16.37 -10.56 10.69
C GLY A 80 -15.01 -11.19 10.39
N LEU A 81 -14.88 -12.50 10.64
CA LEU A 81 -13.60 -13.23 10.53
C LEU A 81 -13.14 -13.51 9.08
N ALA A 82 -13.95 -13.15 8.08
CA ALA A 82 -13.55 -13.29 6.68
C ALA A 82 -12.44 -12.31 6.28
N ALA A 83 -12.41 -11.10 6.86
CA ALA A 83 -11.46 -10.07 6.46
C ALA A 83 -9.98 -10.44 6.72
N PRO A 84 -9.57 -10.97 7.89
CA PRO A 84 -8.20 -11.42 8.10
C PRO A 84 -7.78 -12.56 7.16
N LYS A 85 -8.69 -13.50 6.86
CA LYS A 85 -8.43 -14.60 5.94
C LYS A 85 -8.17 -14.08 4.51
N ILE A 86 -9.03 -13.18 4.03
CA ILE A 86 -8.90 -12.58 2.68
C ILE A 86 -7.63 -11.75 2.58
N LEU A 87 -7.26 -11.00 3.62
CA LEU A 87 -5.98 -10.27 3.65
C LEU A 87 -4.78 -11.21 3.48
N ASN A 88 -4.79 -12.36 4.13
CA ASN A 88 -3.74 -13.37 3.97
C ASN A 88 -3.74 -13.98 2.56
N GLU A 89 -4.91 -14.29 1.99
CA GLU A 89 -5.03 -14.81 0.61
C GLU A 89 -4.50 -13.80 -0.43
N VAL A 90 -4.82 -12.52 -0.27
CA VAL A 90 -4.29 -11.44 -1.11
C VAL A 90 -2.78 -11.33 -0.97
N ASN A 91 -2.24 -11.39 0.26
CA ASN A 91 -0.81 -11.38 0.50
C ASN A 91 -0.10 -12.55 -0.22
N MET A 92 -0.63 -13.77 -0.08
CA MET A 92 -0.10 -14.96 -0.75
C MET A 92 -0.12 -14.84 -2.28
N LEU A 93 -1.17 -14.23 -2.83
CA LEU A 93 -1.27 -13.97 -4.28
C LEU A 93 -0.20 -12.97 -4.74
N ILE A 94 -0.01 -11.87 -4.02
CA ILE A 94 0.94 -10.80 -4.36
C ILE A 94 2.39 -11.28 -4.20
N SER A 95 2.70 -12.06 -3.16
CA SER A 95 4.04 -12.59 -2.91
C SER A 95 4.45 -13.72 -3.87
N GLY A 96 3.54 -14.20 -4.73
CA GLY A 96 3.82 -15.26 -5.71
C GLY A 96 3.68 -16.69 -5.15
N GLY A 97 2.97 -16.85 -4.03
CA GLY A 97 2.66 -18.15 -3.41
C GLY A 97 3.83 -18.83 -2.68
N PHE A 98 3.52 -19.89 -1.92
CA PHE A 98 4.48 -20.68 -1.13
C PHE A 98 5.64 -21.27 -1.97
N ARG A 99 5.43 -21.41 -3.28
CA ARG A 99 6.38 -21.96 -4.24
C ARG A 99 7.62 -21.08 -4.46
N ARG A 100 7.56 -19.77 -4.13
CA ARG A 100 8.71 -18.85 -4.19
C ARG A 100 9.44 -18.69 -2.85
N LEU A 101 8.80 -19.05 -1.73
CA LEU A 101 9.38 -18.97 -0.38
C LEU A 101 10.24 -20.19 -0.03
N MET A 102 10.09 -21.30 -0.77
CA MET A 102 10.90 -22.53 -0.63
C MET A 102 12.02 -22.66 -1.69
N LYS A 103 12.37 -21.57 -2.37
CA LYS A 103 13.58 -21.45 -3.20
C LYS A 103 14.52 -20.46 -2.55
#